data_AF-A0A382Q0L2-F1
#
_entry.id   AF-A0A382Q0L2-F1
#
_cell.length_a   1.000
_cell.length_b   1.000
_cell.length_c   1.000
_cell.angle_alpha   90.00
_cell.angle_beta   90.00
_cell.angle_gamma   90.00
#
_symmetry.space_group_name_H-M   'P 1'
#
loop_
_entity.id
_entity.type
_entity.pdbx_description
1 polymer ?
#
loop_
_entity_poly.entity_id
_entity_poly.type
_entity_poly.pdbx_seq_one_letter_code
_entity_poly.pdbx_strand_id
1 'polypeptide(L)'
;MRKNMLNKTLIFFTMFCCTLLGGTISGVILNESDEPLPGANILIQGTSIGATTDINGEFQIQQLDVGKYELRVDYIGYYGQSIEFYISKFETESEESDKRGNIEKLGIDVGENKDKIMKGANISNVIIKLMPKLLDYDEVIVSASKSQEKVFDAPITVAMVSQRKIKEFSGNDIGHALSKVKGVDVYQAGNGRTNINTRGFMAVFSGRFVTLLNGKKFSDPIFRTAYNNTFPTIMEDIERLEVVFGPSSALYGPNAHNGLLNIIPKHPNEKPGLDISYTSGSSNFQSQRLRYAKAGDIFSYKINVENSQYKEWDYDRMYSPKDTDNDNRFLLQGEPF
;
A
#
# COMPACT_ATOMS: atom_id res chain seq x y z
N MET A 1 2.38 -80.94 48.57
CA MET A 1 2.80 -80.04 47.47
C MET A 1 1.54 -79.70 46.67
N ARG A 2 0.98 -78.47 46.79
CA ARG A 2 1.20 -77.29 45.89
C ARG A 2 0.89 -77.66 44.42
N LYS A 3 0.03 -76.99 43.64
CA LYS A 3 -0.43 -75.58 43.60
C LYS A 3 -1.61 -75.41 42.60
N ASN A 4 -2.45 -74.41 42.87
CA ASN A 4 -3.14 -73.42 42.00
C ASN A 4 -4.10 -73.92 40.88
N MET A 5 -5.43 -73.72 40.95
CA MET A 5 -6.24 -72.49 40.86
C MET A 5 -5.94 -71.57 39.66
N LEU A 6 -6.90 -71.44 38.73
CA LEU A 6 -7.13 -70.18 38.00
C LEU A 6 -8.59 -70.06 37.53
N ASN A 7 -9.34 -69.18 38.21
CA ASN A 7 -10.64 -68.64 37.80
C ASN A 7 -10.48 -67.75 36.55
N LYS A 8 -11.34 -67.92 35.55
CA LYS A 8 -11.47 -66.98 34.42
C LYS A 8 -12.52 -65.92 34.76
N THR A 9 -12.08 -64.78 35.28
CA THR A 9 -12.89 -63.57 35.40
C THR A 9 -12.74 -62.77 34.11
N LEU A 10 -13.82 -62.63 33.35
CA LEU A 10 -13.90 -61.85 32.11
C LEU A 10 -14.09 -60.38 32.47
N ILE A 11 -13.06 -59.55 32.27
CA ILE A 11 -13.11 -58.10 32.47
C ILE A 11 -13.64 -57.45 31.18
N PHE A 12 -14.84 -56.87 31.24
CA PHE A 12 -15.40 -56.02 30.20
C PHE A 12 -14.74 -54.64 30.32
N PHE A 13 -13.80 -54.33 29.42
CA PHE A 13 -13.19 -53.00 29.33
C PHE A 13 -14.14 -52.09 28.57
N THR A 14 -14.98 -51.34 29.29
CA THR A 14 -15.80 -50.28 28.72
C THR A 14 -14.90 -49.13 28.28
N MET A 15 -14.64 -49.10 26.97
CA MET A 15 -13.99 -48.00 26.28
C MET A 15 -14.89 -46.75 26.37
N PHE A 16 -14.64 -45.92 27.37
CA PHE A 16 -15.24 -44.59 27.49
C PHE A 16 -14.61 -43.70 26.41
N CYS A 17 -15.22 -43.70 25.21
CA CYS A 17 -14.90 -42.73 24.16
C CYS A 17 -15.41 -41.37 24.64
N CYS A 18 -14.54 -40.61 25.32
CA CYS A 18 -14.77 -39.21 25.60
C CYS A 18 -14.65 -38.48 24.25
N THR A 19 -15.78 -38.21 23.60
CA THR A 19 -15.80 -37.33 22.43
C THR A 19 -15.34 -35.94 22.88
N LEU A 20 -14.17 -35.51 22.43
CA LEU A 20 -13.78 -34.10 22.52
C LEU A 20 -14.82 -33.28 21.75
N LEU A 21 -15.77 -32.66 22.46
CA LEU A 21 -16.63 -31.61 21.92
C LEU A 21 -15.79 -30.34 21.77
N GLY A 22 -14.96 -30.30 20.72
CA GLY A 22 -14.39 -29.06 20.22
C GLY A 22 -15.33 -28.44 19.20
N GLY A 23 -15.47 -27.12 19.23
CA GLY A 23 -16.26 -26.40 18.25
C GLY A 23 -15.69 -26.54 16.83
N THR A 24 -16.55 -26.33 15.84
CA THR A 24 -16.18 -26.44 14.44
C THR A 24 -16.57 -25.18 13.67
N ILE A 25 -15.77 -24.83 12.67
CA ILE A 25 -16.10 -23.80 11.69
C ILE A 25 -15.90 -24.36 10.28
N SER A 26 -16.87 -24.14 9.41
CA SER A 26 -16.85 -24.61 8.01
C SER A 26 -17.50 -23.59 7.08
N GLY A 27 -17.00 -23.54 5.85
CA GLY A 27 -17.43 -22.54 4.89
C GLY A 27 -16.80 -22.72 3.52
N VAL A 28 -17.03 -21.74 2.65
CA VAL A 28 -16.51 -21.68 1.29
C VAL A 28 -15.84 -20.32 1.04
N ILE A 29 -14.69 -20.35 0.37
CA ILE A 29 -13.96 -19.17 -0.07
C ILE A 29 -14.20 -18.97 -1.56
N LEU A 30 -14.73 -17.81 -1.92
CA LEU A 30 -15.08 -17.43 -3.29
C LEU A 30 -14.35 -16.15 -3.72
N ASN A 31 -14.31 -15.88 -5.02
CA ASN A 31 -13.94 -14.57 -5.57
C ASN A 31 -15.16 -13.64 -5.72
N GLU A 32 -14.94 -12.41 -6.19
CA GLU A 32 -16.03 -11.45 -6.46
C GLU A 32 -17.01 -11.91 -7.56
N SER A 33 -16.59 -12.82 -8.43
CA SER A 33 -17.41 -13.41 -9.50
C SER A 33 -18.09 -14.73 -9.08
N ASP A 34 -18.11 -15.03 -7.78
CA ASP A 34 -18.70 -16.24 -7.18
C ASP A 34 -18.03 -17.56 -7.60
N GLU A 35 -16.79 -17.52 -8.08
CA GLU A 35 -16.01 -18.71 -8.39
C GLU A 35 -15.21 -19.19 -7.15
N PRO A 36 -15.11 -20.51 -6.92
CA PRO A 36 -14.39 -21.05 -5.78
C PRO A 36 -12.88 -20.85 -5.89
N LEU A 37 -12.24 -20.60 -4.74
CA LEU A 37 -10.79 -20.40 -4.63
C LEU A 37 -10.12 -21.61 -3.97
N PRO A 38 -9.65 -22.60 -4.76
CA PRO A 38 -8.98 -23.78 -4.25
C PRO A 38 -7.55 -23.49 -3.78
N GLY A 39 -7.14 -24.05 -2.64
CA GLY A 39 -5.81 -23.82 -2.07
C GLY A 39 -5.65 -22.51 -1.27
N ALA A 40 -6.73 -21.83 -0.92
CA ALA A 40 -6.72 -20.70 0.00
C ALA A 40 -6.30 -21.15 1.40
N ASN A 41 -5.35 -20.43 2.00
CA ASN A 41 -4.83 -20.72 3.31
C ASN A 41 -5.67 -20.03 4.38
N ILE A 42 -6.15 -20.77 5.36
CA ILE A 42 -6.99 -20.28 6.44
C ILE A 42 -6.28 -20.56 7.76
N LEU A 43 -6.06 -19.52 8.56
CA LEU A 43 -5.34 -19.62 9.83
C LEU A 43 -6.09 -18.86 10.91
N ILE A 44 -6.22 -19.45 12.10
CA ILE A 44 -6.70 -18.75 13.29
C ILE A 44 -5.55 -17.98 13.91
N GLN A 45 -5.67 -16.64 13.92
CA GLN A 45 -4.63 -15.76 14.45
C GLN A 45 -4.29 -16.09 15.89
N GLY A 46 -2.99 -16.12 16.20
CA GLY A 46 -2.48 -16.47 17.53
C GLY A 46 -2.42 -17.97 17.82
N THR A 47 -2.80 -18.83 16.87
CA THR A 47 -2.70 -20.29 17.00
C THR A 47 -1.98 -20.93 15.81
N SER A 48 -1.66 -22.22 15.91
CA SER A 48 -1.17 -23.02 14.77
C SER A 48 -2.29 -23.80 14.08
N ILE A 49 -3.55 -23.48 14.41
CA ILE A 49 -4.73 -24.16 13.87
C ILE A 49 -5.15 -23.45 12.57
N GLY A 50 -5.33 -24.23 11.52
CA GLY A 50 -5.71 -23.74 10.21
C GLY A 50 -6.19 -24.86 9.29
N ALA A 51 -6.64 -24.49 8.10
CA ALA A 51 -7.05 -25.40 7.05
C ALA A 51 -6.70 -24.80 5.68
N THR A 52 -6.82 -25.60 4.63
CA THR A 52 -6.69 -25.15 3.25
C THR A 52 -7.94 -25.54 2.50
N THR A 53 -8.40 -24.69 1.58
CA THR A 53 -9.60 -25.00 0.79
C THR A 53 -9.36 -26.10 -0.24
N ASP A 54 -10.41 -26.88 -0.50
CA ASP A 54 -10.42 -27.92 -1.53
C ASP A 54 -10.73 -27.37 -2.94
N ILE A 55 -10.97 -28.25 -3.91
CA ILE A 55 -11.30 -27.87 -5.31
C ILE A 55 -12.59 -27.04 -5.43
N ASN A 56 -13.52 -27.17 -4.48
CA ASN A 56 -14.78 -26.44 -4.43
C ASN A 56 -14.67 -25.17 -3.57
N GLY A 57 -13.46 -24.83 -3.09
CA GLY A 57 -13.24 -23.69 -2.21
C GLY A 57 -13.69 -23.94 -0.77
N GLU A 58 -14.05 -25.16 -0.40
CA GLU A 58 -14.60 -25.49 0.92
C GLU A 58 -13.48 -25.70 1.94
N PHE A 59 -13.73 -25.27 3.19
CA PHE A 59 -12.83 -25.50 4.31
C PHE A 59 -13.57 -25.96 5.56
N GLN A 60 -12.85 -26.67 6.42
CA GLN A 60 -13.33 -27.06 7.74
C GLN A 60 -12.18 -27.04 8.75
N ILE A 61 -12.41 -26.38 9.89
CA ILE A 61 -11.52 -26.39 11.05
C ILE A 61 -12.30 -26.98 12.22
N GLN A 62 -11.71 -27.97 12.88
CA GLN A 62 -12.30 -28.68 14.01
C GLN A 62 -11.45 -28.47 15.27
N GLN A 63 -11.97 -28.94 16.41
CA GLN A 63 -11.26 -28.95 17.69
C GLN A 63 -10.95 -27.55 18.23
N LEU A 64 -11.87 -26.61 18.05
CA LEU A 64 -11.75 -25.27 18.62
C LEU A 64 -12.29 -25.23 20.05
N ASP A 65 -11.50 -24.68 20.96
CA ASP A 65 -11.96 -24.44 22.33
C ASP A 65 -12.97 -23.28 22.36
N VAL A 66 -13.68 -23.14 23.47
CA VAL A 66 -14.62 -22.02 23.64
C VAL A 66 -13.84 -20.71 23.77
N GLY A 67 -14.15 -19.73 22.91
CA GLY A 67 -13.36 -18.51 22.85
C GLY A 67 -13.68 -17.62 21.65
N LYS A 68 -13.10 -16.41 21.68
CA LYS A 68 -13.10 -15.48 20.55
C LYS A 68 -11.88 -15.77 19.68
N TYR A 69 -12.11 -15.87 18.38
CA TYR A 69 -11.07 -16.12 17.38
C TYR A 69 -11.16 -15.11 16.25
N GLU A 70 -10.02 -14.89 15.60
CA GLU A 70 -9.92 -14.16 14.34
C GLU A 70 -9.43 -15.14 13.27
N LEU A 71 -10.27 -15.39 12.28
CA LEU A 71 -9.97 -16.20 11.12
C LEU A 71 -9.31 -15.32 10.05
N ARG A 72 -8.09 -15.63 9.66
CA ARG A 72 -7.40 -14.98 8.55
C ARG A 72 -7.39 -15.90 7.35
N VAL A 73 -7.82 -15.37 6.20
CA VAL A 73 -7.78 -16.06 4.92
C VAL A 73 -6.80 -15.33 4.01
N ASP A 74 -5.82 -16.06 3.50
CA ASP A 74 -4.85 -15.57 2.53
C ASP A 74 -4.88 -16.45 1.27
N TYR A 75 -4.91 -15.83 0.10
CA TYR A 75 -4.77 -16.52 -1.18
C TYR A 75 -3.88 -15.71 -2.13
N ILE A 76 -3.07 -16.40 -2.94
CA ILE A 76 -2.09 -15.75 -3.80
C ILE A 76 -2.83 -14.92 -4.85
N GLY A 77 -2.46 -13.64 -4.97
CA GLY A 77 -3.12 -12.71 -5.89
C GLY A 77 -4.41 -12.10 -5.36
N TYR A 78 -4.71 -12.22 -4.07
CA TYR A 78 -5.87 -11.62 -3.40
C TYR A 78 -5.47 -10.81 -2.17
N TYR A 79 -6.32 -9.88 -1.74
CA TYR A 79 -6.17 -9.22 -0.44
C TYR A 79 -6.59 -10.20 0.67
N GLY A 80 -5.74 -10.34 1.70
CA GLY A 80 -6.06 -11.16 2.86
C GLY A 80 -7.21 -10.55 3.65
N GLN A 81 -8.10 -11.40 4.17
CA GLN A 81 -9.28 -10.98 4.92
C GLN A 81 -9.26 -11.57 6.33
N SER A 82 -9.60 -10.76 7.33
CA SER A 82 -9.77 -11.17 8.72
C SER A 82 -11.24 -11.11 9.13
N ILE A 83 -11.75 -12.16 9.76
CA ILE A 83 -13.12 -12.26 10.25
C ILE A 83 -13.11 -12.73 11.70
N GLU A 84 -13.83 -12.02 12.58
CA GLU A 84 -13.99 -12.42 13.97
C GLU A 84 -15.17 -13.39 14.16
N PHE A 85 -14.96 -14.45 14.94
CA PHE A 85 -16.01 -15.38 15.33
C PHE A 85 -15.85 -15.85 16.78
N TYR A 86 -16.91 -16.41 17.35
CA TYR A 86 -16.94 -16.90 18.72
C TYR A 86 -17.44 -18.33 18.80
N ILE A 87 -16.63 -19.23 19.35
CA ILE A 87 -17.02 -20.60 19.65
C ILE A 87 -17.64 -20.65 21.03
N SER A 88 -18.91 -21.04 21.11
CA SER A 88 -19.66 -21.20 22.36
C SER A 88 -19.86 -22.67 22.72
N LYS A 89 -20.01 -22.96 24.02
CA LYS A 89 -20.25 -24.33 24.52
C LYS A 89 -21.61 -24.91 24.08
N PHE A 90 -22.56 -24.04 23.77
CA PHE A 90 -23.90 -24.40 23.32
C PHE A 90 -24.14 -23.87 21.91
N GLU A 91 -24.89 -24.64 21.12
CA GLU A 91 -25.41 -24.17 19.85
C GLU A 91 -26.40 -23.05 20.15
N THR A 92 -26.19 -21.90 19.50
CA THR A 92 -27.19 -20.83 19.57
C THR A 92 -28.21 -21.21 18.52
N GLU A 93 -29.40 -21.68 18.94
CA GLU A 93 -30.55 -21.69 18.05
C GLU A 93 -30.64 -20.28 17.47
N SER A 94 -30.68 -20.18 16.14
CA SER A 94 -30.95 -18.93 15.45
C SER A 94 -32.41 -18.55 15.70
N GLU A 95 -32.76 -18.25 16.95
CA GLU A 95 -33.90 -17.42 17.25
C GLU A 95 -33.51 -16.02 16.78
N GLU A 96 -34.17 -15.58 15.71
CA GLU A 96 -34.56 -14.19 15.49
C GLU A 96 -34.60 -13.47 16.85
N SER A 97 -33.62 -12.60 17.11
CA SER A 97 -33.55 -11.88 18.38
C SER A 97 -34.58 -10.74 18.39
N ASP A 98 -35.85 -11.07 18.18
CA ASP A 98 -36.98 -10.24 18.58
C ASP A 98 -37.24 -10.48 20.08
N LYS A 99 -36.23 -10.18 20.89
CA LYS A 99 -36.44 -9.84 22.30
C LYS A 99 -36.04 -8.40 22.46
N ARG A 100 -37.01 -7.52 22.18
CA ARG A 100 -37.08 -6.13 22.65
C ARG A 100 -36.99 -6.12 24.18
N GLY A 101 -35.79 -6.29 24.69
CA GLY A 101 -35.48 -6.17 26.10
C GLY A 101 -35.23 -4.72 26.42
N ASN A 102 -36.25 -4.01 26.92
CA ASN A 102 -36.21 -2.88 27.87
C ASN A 102 -35.19 -1.72 27.72
N ILE A 103 -34.38 -1.65 26.66
CA ILE A 103 -33.32 -0.64 26.46
C ILE A 103 -33.84 0.55 25.65
N GLU A 104 -34.83 0.36 24.77
CA GLU A 104 -35.52 1.45 24.04
C GLU A 104 -36.23 2.44 24.99
N LYS A 105 -36.57 2.01 26.22
CA LYS A 105 -37.21 2.88 27.22
C LYS A 105 -36.25 3.90 27.85
N LEU A 106 -34.95 3.82 27.55
CA LEU A 106 -33.91 4.70 28.08
C LEU A 106 -33.35 5.70 27.06
N GLY A 107 -33.83 5.70 25.81
CA GLY A 107 -33.50 6.73 24.83
C GLY A 107 -32.01 6.87 24.48
N ILE A 108 -31.23 5.80 24.68
CA ILE A 108 -29.81 5.78 24.30
C ILE A 108 -29.72 5.18 22.90
N ASP A 109 -29.45 6.04 21.92
CA ASP A 109 -29.15 5.67 20.55
C ASP A 109 -27.73 5.08 20.50
N VAL A 110 -27.61 3.78 20.77
CA VAL A 110 -26.36 3.06 20.54
C VAL A 110 -26.34 2.69 19.07
N GLY A 111 -25.68 3.53 18.27
CA GLY A 111 -25.49 3.32 16.84
C GLY A 111 -25.13 1.88 16.52
N GLU A 112 -26.07 1.18 15.87
CA GLU A 112 -25.88 -0.16 15.37
C GLU A 112 -24.98 -0.11 14.14
N ASN A 113 -23.66 -0.19 14.37
CA ASN A 113 -22.80 -0.90 13.46
C ASN A 113 -22.31 -2.17 14.17
N LYS A 114 -23.24 -3.08 14.44
CA LYS A 114 -22.91 -4.43 14.88
C LYS A 114 -22.78 -5.28 13.62
N ASP A 115 -21.59 -5.32 13.05
CA ASP A 115 -21.18 -6.48 12.26
C ASP A 115 -21.53 -7.71 13.09
N LYS A 116 -22.44 -8.53 12.55
CA LYS A 116 -23.03 -9.65 13.26
C LYS A 116 -21.94 -10.71 13.47
N ILE A 117 -21.18 -10.59 14.56
CA ILE A 117 -20.12 -11.55 14.93
C ILE A 117 -20.76 -12.94 14.98
N MET A 118 -20.20 -13.89 14.24
CA MET A 118 -20.71 -15.25 14.13
C MET A 118 -20.48 -15.98 15.47
N LYS A 119 -21.52 -16.60 16.04
CA LYS A 119 -21.44 -17.29 17.34
C LYS A 119 -22.12 -18.65 17.28
N GLY A 120 -21.47 -19.68 17.82
CA GLY A 120 -22.06 -21.02 17.92
C GLY A 120 -21.04 -22.07 18.31
N ALA A 121 -21.52 -23.26 18.68
CA ALA A 121 -20.64 -24.43 18.88
C ALA A 121 -20.14 -24.98 17.54
N ASN A 122 -21.03 -25.03 16.54
CA ASN A 122 -20.71 -25.36 15.16
C ASN A 122 -21.14 -24.19 14.26
N ILE A 123 -20.18 -23.58 13.59
CA ILE A 123 -20.41 -22.50 12.63
C ILE A 123 -20.28 -23.11 11.25
N SER A 124 -21.37 -23.20 10.50
CA SER A 124 -21.38 -23.76 9.14
C SER A 124 -21.84 -22.73 8.11
N ASN A 125 -21.58 -23.01 6.84
CA ASN A 125 -21.96 -22.16 5.70
C ASN A 125 -21.38 -20.74 5.74
N VAL A 126 -20.15 -20.58 6.27
CA VAL A 126 -19.46 -19.28 6.21
C VAL A 126 -19.04 -19.00 4.77
N ILE A 127 -19.55 -17.93 4.16
CA ILE A 127 -19.13 -17.51 2.82
C ILE A 127 -18.18 -16.33 2.96
N ILE A 128 -16.97 -16.48 2.44
CA ILE A 128 -15.93 -15.45 2.50
C ILE A 128 -15.53 -15.11 1.06
N LYS A 129 -15.70 -13.84 0.67
CA LYS A 129 -15.35 -13.37 -0.67
C LYS A 129 -14.04 -12.59 -0.62
N LEU A 130 -13.02 -13.09 -1.30
CA LEU A 130 -11.74 -12.39 -1.41
C LEU A 130 -11.73 -11.44 -2.61
N MET A 131 -11.20 -10.24 -2.38
CA MET A 131 -10.98 -9.26 -3.44
C MET A 131 -9.65 -9.53 -4.16
N PRO A 132 -9.62 -9.60 -5.50
CA PRO A 132 -8.39 -9.80 -6.24
C PRO A 132 -7.43 -8.64 -6.01
N LYS A 133 -6.16 -8.98 -5.76
CA LYS A 133 -5.05 -8.05 -5.69
C LYS A 133 -4.38 -8.04 -7.06
N LEU A 134 -4.52 -6.94 -7.79
CA LEU A 134 -3.75 -6.74 -9.01
C LEU A 134 -2.26 -6.77 -8.66
N LEU A 135 -1.58 -7.83 -9.09
CA LEU A 135 -0.14 -7.90 -9.09
C LEU A 135 0.37 -7.09 -10.28
N ASP A 136 1.39 -6.28 -10.05
CA ASP A 136 2.05 -5.40 -11.02
C ASP A 136 2.86 -6.19 -12.10
N TYR A 137 2.41 -7.36 -12.56
CA TYR A 137 3.14 -8.22 -13.50
C TYR A 137 3.11 -7.71 -14.95
N ASP A 138 2.07 -6.97 -15.32
CA ASP A 138 1.92 -6.35 -16.65
C ASP A 138 2.31 -4.86 -16.64
N GLU A 139 3.25 -4.48 -15.77
CA GLU A 139 3.84 -3.15 -15.80
C GLU A 139 4.62 -2.97 -17.10
N VAL A 140 4.14 -2.03 -17.92
CA VAL A 140 4.73 -1.69 -19.21
C VAL A 140 5.46 -0.36 -19.10
N ILE A 141 6.64 -0.29 -19.73
CA ILE A 141 7.48 0.89 -19.81
C ILE A 141 7.83 1.22 -21.26
N VAL A 142 8.32 2.44 -21.48
CA VAL A 142 8.80 2.87 -22.80
C VAL A 142 10.26 3.37 -22.74
N SER A 143 10.77 3.68 -21.54
CA SER A 143 12.04 4.40 -21.40
C SER A 143 13.30 3.55 -21.60
N ALA A 144 13.24 2.23 -21.53
CA ALA A 144 14.40 1.36 -21.74
C ALA A 144 14.83 1.33 -23.21
N SER A 145 13.87 1.14 -24.13
CA SER A 145 14.13 0.92 -25.57
C SER A 145 13.51 1.97 -26.50
N LYS A 146 12.75 2.94 -25.97
CA LYS A 146 11.82 3.80 -26.73
C LYS A 146 10.67 3.05 -27.43
N SER A 147 10.50 1.77 -27.12
CA SER A 147 9.32 0.98 -27.50
C SER A 147 8.60 0.49 -26.26
N GLN A 148 7.31 0.25 -26.40
CA GLN A 148 6.47 -0.25 -25.32
C GLN A 148 6.82 -1.72 -25.03
N GLU A 149 7.32 -2.01 -23.82
CA GLU A 149 7.76 -3.33 -23.40
C GLU A 149 7.49 -3.58 -21.91
N LYS A 150 7.38 -4.84 -21.49
CA LYS A 150 7.23 -5.17 -20.08
C LYS A 150 8.52 -4.87 -19.32
N VAL A 151 8.39 -4.48 -18.05
CA VAL A 151 9.55 -4.27 -17.15
C VAL A 151 10.49 -5.48 -17.14
N PHE A 152 9.96 -6.70 -17.17
CA PHE A 152 10.74 -7.95 -17.15
C PHE A 152 11.51 -8.22 -18.45
N ASP A 153 11.00 -7.75 -19.58
CA ASP A 153 11.59 -8.00 -20.90
C ASP A 153 12.65 -6.96 -21.27
N ALA A 154 12.76 -5.88 -20.49
CA ALA A 154 13.67 -4.79 -20.75
C ALA A 154 15.15 -5.25 -20.71
N PRO A 155 15.97 -4.90 -21.72
CA PRO A 155 17.36 -5.36 -21.82
C PRO A 155 18.32 -4.66 -20.84
N ILE A 156 17.81 -3.72 -20.05
CA ILE A 156 18.54 -2.93 -19.06
C ILE A 156 17.77 -2.90 -17.76
N THR A 157 18.48 -2.77 -16.63
CA THR A 157 17.83 -2.61 -15.33
C THR A 157 16.94 -1.38 -15.33
N VAL A 158 15.66 -1.61 -15.03
CA VAL A 158 14.63 -0.58 -14.92
C VAL A 158 13.82 -0.78 -13.66
N ALA A 159 13.25 0.30 -13.16
CA ALA A 159 12.22 0.26 -12.13
C ALA A 159 11.06 1.14 -12.54
N MET A 160 9.86 0.74 -12.15
CA MET A 160 8.65 1.51 -12.37
C MET A 160 7.95 1.74 -11.03
N VAL A 161 7.50 2.98 -10.82
CA VAL A 161 6.62 3.34 -9.71
C VAL A 161 5.25 3.69 -10.29
N SER A 162 4.30 2.78 -10.12
CA SER A 162 2.96 2.92 -10.66
C SER A 162 2.15 3.96 -9.90
N GLN A 163 1.07 4.47 -10.49
CA GLN A 163 0.17 5.39 -9.80
C GLN A 163 -0.34 4.80 -8.48
N ARG A 164 -0.63 3.51 -8.42
CA ARG A 164 -1.06 2.90 -7.14
C ARG A 164 -0.03 3.12 -6.04
N LYS A 165 1.26 2.90 -6.33
CA LYS A 165 2.36 3.14 -5.39
C LYS A 165 2.53 4.63 -5.09
N ILE A 166 2.42 5.51 -6.09
CA ILE A 166 2.50 6.97 -5.90
C ILE A 166 1.44 7.45 -4.91
N LYS A 167 0.19 6.94 -4.99
CA LYS A 167 -0.90 7.28 -4.06
C LYS A 167 -0.67 6.81 -2.62
N GLU A 168 0.19 5.82 -2.40
CA GLU A 168 0.54 5.38 -1.05
C GLU A 168 1.40 6.42 -0.31
N PHE A 169 2.03 7.36 -1.03
CA PHE A 169 2.82 8.43 -0.44
C PHE A 169 1.96 9.66 -0.16
N SER A 170 1.92 10.07 1.10
CA SER A 170 1.36 11.36 1.50
C SER A 170 2.37 12.48 1.19
N GLY A 171 2.04 13.33 0.23
CA GLY A 171 2.85 14.47 -0.13
C GLY A 171 2.71 14.88 -1.59
N ASN A 172 3.47 15.88 -1.97
CA ASN A 172 3.58 16.44 -3.32
C ASN A 172 4.98 16.21 -3.91
N ASP A 173 5.76 15.29 -3.33
CA ASP A 173 7.17 15.09 -3.67
C ASP A 173 7.42 13.69 -4.27
N ILE A 174 7.75 13.64 -5.56
CA ILE A 174 8.05 12.40 -6.27
C ILE A 174 9.31 11.71 -5.72
N GLY A 175 10.22 12.47 -5.10
CA GLY A 175 11.43 11.94 -4.48
C GLY A 175 11.10 11.02 -3.31
N HIS A 176 10.04 11.29 -2.55
CA HIS A 176 9.60 10.35 -1.52
C HIS A 176 9.12 9.03 -2.13
N ALA A 177 8.36 9.08 -3.23
CA ALA A 177 7.93 7.88 -3.93
C ALA A 177 9.12 7.07 -4.48
N LEU A 178 10.13 7.77 -5.00
CA LEU A 178 11.34 7.18 -5.56
C LEU A 178 12.35 6.70 -4.49
N SER A 179 12.28 7.21 -3.26
CA SER A 179 13.18 6.81 -2.17
C SER A 179 13.07 5.33 -1.78
N LYS A 180 11.94 4.69 -2.11
CA LYS A 180 11.71 3.26 -1.87
C LYS A 180 12.21 2.39 -3.01
N VAL A 181 12.62 2.97 -4.13
CA VAL A 181 13.15 2.24 -5.28
C VAL A 181 14.60 1.89 -5.02
N LYS A 182 14.92 0.59 -5.06
CA LYS A 182 16.29 0.11 -4.84
C LYS A 182 17.25 0.69 -5.89
N GLY A 183 18.35 1.28 -5.42
CA GLY A 183 19.39 1.85 -6.28
C GLY A 183 19.12 3.28 -6.74
N VAL A 184 18.01 3.89 -6.29
CA VAL A 184 17.74 5.32 -6.44
C VAL A 184 18.25 6.06 -5.22
N ASP A 185 19.05 7.09 -5.48
CA ASP A 185 19.55 8.02 -4.49
C ASP A 185 18.68 9.28 -4.55
N VAL A 186 18.12 9.68 -3.40
CA VAL A 186 17.29 10.88 -3.27
C VAL A 186 18.02 11.87 -2.38
N TYR A 187 18.29 13.06 -2.91
CA TYR A 187 18.87 14.17 -2.17
C TYR A 187 17.82 15.22 -1.87
N GLN A 188 17.58 15.49 -0.58
CA GLN A 188 16.75 16.61 -0.16
C GLN A 188 17.58 17.89 -0.15
N ALA A 189 17.29 18.83 -1.06
CA ALA A 189 17.95 20.13 -1.17
C ALA A 189 17.19 21.27 -0.45
N GLY A 190 16.04 20.98 0.15
CA GLY A 190 15.16 21.94 0.83
C GLY A 190 13.71 21.44 0.81
N ASN A 191 12.77 22.19 1.37
CA ASN A 191 11.36 21.77 1.41
C ASN A 191 10.76 21.62 0.00
N GLY A 192 10.21 20.45 -0.31
CA GLY A 192 9.66 20.11 -1.63
C GLY A 192 10.68 20.06 -2.77
N ARG A 193 11.98 20.17 -2.46
CA ARG A 193 13.09 20.14 -3.42
C ARG A 193 13.90 18.86 -3.24
N THR A 194 13.47 17.79 -3.90
CA THR A 194 14.28 16.58 -4.06
C THR A 194 14.97 16.54 -5.41
N ASN A 195 16.17 15.97 -5.42
CA ASN A 195 16.92 15.61 -6.61
C ASN A 195 17.11 14.09 -6.63
N ILE A 196 17.08 13.50 -7.82
CA ILE A 196 17.09 12.06 -8.02
C ILE A 196 18.34 11.68 -8.81
N ASN A 197 19.03 10.64 -8.37
CA ASN A 197 20.13 10.04 -9.10
C ASN A 197 20.14 8.53 -8.89
N THR A 198 21.05 7.84 -9.56
CA THR A 198 21.30 6.42 -9.31
C THR A 198 22.80 6.15 -9.32
N ARG A 199 23.19 5.03 -8.70
CA ARG A 199 24.56 4.49 -8.73
C ARG A 199 25.65 5.43 -8.17
N GLY A 200 25.33 6.24 -7.14
CA GLY A 200 26.35 6.75 -6.21
C GLY A 200 27.20 7.95 -6.64
N PHE A 201 26.93 8.59 -7.78
CA PHE A 201 27.62 9.81 -8.22
C PHE A 201 26.73 11.04 -8.12
N MET A 202 26.20 11.31 -6.93
CA MET A 202 25.29 12.42 -6.67
C MET A 202 26.03 13.66 -6.18
N ALA A 203 25.72 14.79 -6.82
CA ALA A 203 26.12 16.13 -6.43
C ALA A 203 24.89 17.03 -6.54
N VAL A 204 24.88 18.14 -5.81
CA VAL A 204 23.78 19.12 -5.83
C VAL A 204 23.46 19.61 -7.26
N PHE A 205 24.47 19.61 -8.14
CA PHE A 205 24.35 19.92 -9.58
C PHE A 205 24.77 18.75 -10.47
N SER A 206 24.11 17.60 -10.35
CA SER A 206 24.41 16.43 -11.17
C SER A 206 23.67 16.46 -12.52
N GLY A 207 24.37 16.84 -13.58
CA GLY A 207 23.87 16.70 -14.96
C GLY A 207 24.03 15.30 -15.56
N ARG A 208 24.35 14.27 -14.75
CA ARG A 208 24.70 12.90 -15.19
C ARG A 208 23.53 11.90 -15.10
N PHE A 209 22.38 12.37 -14.63
CA PHE A 209 21.13 11.64 -14.62
C PHE A 209 20.07 12.51 -15.29
N VAL A 210 19.47 12.02 -16.36
CA VAL A 210 18.58 12.82 -17.19
C VAL A 210 17.16 12.71 -16.66
N THR A 211 16.49 13.84 -16.45
CA THR A 211 15.05 13.83 -16.19
C THR A 211 14.29 14.15 -17.47
N LEU A 212 13.27 13.35 -17.75
CA LEU A 212 12.34 13.50 -18.85
C LEU A 212 10.93 13.69 -18.28
N LEU A 213 10.15 14.55 -18.93
CA LEU A 213 8.71 14.63 -18.77
C LEU A 213 8.08 14.18 -20.09
N ASN A 214 7.34 13.08 -20.04
CA ASN A 214 6.72 12.44 -21.21
C ASN A 214 7.74 12.23 -22.36
N GLY A 215 8.91 11.68 -22.02
CA GLY A 215 10.00 11.41 -22.98
C GLY A 215 10.79 12.64 -23.44
N LYS A 216 10.41 13.86 -23.05
CA LYS A 216 11.12 15.10 -23.40
C LYS A 216 11.98 15.56 -22.24
N LYS A 217 13.23 15.95 -22.50
CA LYS A 217 14.14 16.40 -21.46
C LYS A 217 13.57 17.60 -20.70
N PHE A 218 13.51 17.47 -19.38
CA PHE A 218 13.08 18.52 -18.48
C PHE A 218 14.16 18.74 -17.42
N SER A 219 14.81 19.89 -17.47
CA SER A 219 15.86 20.27 -16.53
C SER A 219 16.07 21.78 -16.58
N ASP A 220 16.49 22.36 -15.46
CA ASP A 220 17.00 23.71 -15.42
C ASP A 220 18.16 23.89 -16.43
N PRO A 221 18.15 24.95 -17.26
CA PRO A 221 19.15 25.11 -18.32
C PRO A 221 20.57 25.40 -17.78
N ILE A 222 20.69 25.99 -16.59
CA ILE A 222 21.97 26.41 -15.99
C ILE A 222 22.57 25.24 -15.21
N PHE A 223 21.81 24.68 -14.28
CA PHE A 223 22.24 23.63 -13.37
C PHE A 223 22.05 22.22 -13.92
N ARG A 224 21.33 22.08 -15.05
CA ARG A 224 21.09 20.80 -15.75
C ARG A 224 20.48 19.72 -14.86
N THR A 225 19.71 20.17 -13.87
CA THR A 225 19.05 19.35 -12.85
C THR A 225 17.55 19.63 -12.84
N ALA A 226 16.74 18.71 -12.34
CA ALA A 226 15.32 18.93 -12.13
C ALA A 226 14.98 18.62 -10.67
N TYR A 227 14.39 19.59 -9.99
CA TYR A 227 13.89 19.41 -8.64
C TYR A 227 12.39 19.10 -8.69
N ASN A 228 11.90 18.37 -7.70
CA ASN A 228 10.47 18.03 -7.63
C ASN A 228 9.54 19.25 -7.84
N ASN A 229 9.74 20.33 -7.10
CA ASN A 229 8.92 21.53 -7.18
C ASN A 229 9.03 22.33 -8.50
N THR A 230 9.88 21.93 -9.46
CA THR A 230 9.97 22.58 -10.76
C THR A 230 9.20 21.85 -11.85
N PHE A 231 8.74 20.61 -11.62
CA PHE A 231 8.00 19.87 -12.62
C PHE A 231 6.62 20.52 -12.87
N PRO A 232 6.17 20.64 -14.14
CA PRO A 232 4.86 21.18 -14.48
C PRO A 232 3.76 20.09 -14.37
N THR A 233 3.80 19.30 -13.32
CA THR A 233 2.83 18.23 -13.03
C THR A 233 2.65 18.07 -11.53
N ILE A 234 1.65 17.31 -11.13
CA ILE A 234 1.28 17.05 -9.74
C ILE A 234 1.17 15.54 -9.53
N MET A 235 1.32 15.07 -8.30
CA MET A 235 1.30 13.62 -7.97
C MET A 235 0.07 12.90 -8.54
N GLU A 236 -1.09 13.56 -8.52
CA GLU A 236 -2.35 13.01 -9.00
C GLU A 236 -2.38 12.85 -10.53
N ASP A 237 -1.57 13.62 -11.25
CA ASP A 237 -1.47 13.57 -12.70
C ASP A 237 -0.39 12.62 -13.22
N ILE A 238 0.50 12.15 -12.35
CA ILE A 238 1.50 11.16 -12.74
C ILE A 238 0.82 9.80 -12.87
N GLU A 239 1.02 9.17 -14.03
CA GLU A 239 0.59 7.81 -14.28
C GLU A 239 1.63 6.81 -13.77
N ARG A 240 2.90 7.10 -14.06
CA ARG A 240 4.02 6.32 -13.56
C ARG A 240 5.33 7.08 -13.65
N LEU A 241 6.29 6.64 -12.85
CA LEU A 241 7.68 7.05 -12.91
C LEU A 241 8.50 5.88 -13.43
N GLU A 242 9.25 6.09 -14.51
CA GLU A 242 10.14 5.08 -15.08
C GLU A 242 11.59 5.48 -14.80
N VAL A 243 12.33 4.64 -14.07
CA VAL A 243 13.75 4.82 -13.80
C VAL A 243 14.53 3.81 -14.61
N VAL A 244 15.42 4.29 -15.47
CA VAL A 244 16.39 3.45 -16.19
C VAL A 244 17.75 3.62 -15.52
N PHE A 245 18.36 2.51 -15.11
CA PHE A 245 19.63 2.53 -14.40
C PHE A 245 20.81 2.31 -15.35
N GLY A 246 21.80 3.20 -15.27
CA GLY A 246 23.05 3.05 -16.00
C GLY A 246 23.04 3.62 -17.43
N PRO A 247 24.09 3.31 -18.22
CA PRO A 247 24.38 4.04 -19.44
C PRO A 247 23.25 3.95 -20.48
N SER A 248 22.59 5.08 -20.70
CA SER A 248 21.49 5.24 -21.67
C SER A 248 21.81 6.33 -22.72
N SER A 249 23.10 6.69 -22.84
CA SER A 249 23.54 7.81 -23.68
C SER A 249 23.31 7.61 -25.18
N ALA A 250 23.27 6.37 -25.67
CA ALA A 250 22.97 6.07 -27.06
C ALA A 250 21.56 6.55 -27.47
N LEU A 251 20.59 6.46 -26.54
CA LEU A 251 19.19 6.82 -26.80
C LEU A 251 18.83 8.24 -26.34
N TYR A 252 19.46 8.73 -25.26
CA TYR A 252 19.06 9.98 -24.58
C TYR A 252 20.17 11.03 -24.48
N GLY A 253 21.32 10.77 -25.10
CA GLY A 253 22.42 11.74 -25.24
C GLY A 253 23.45 11.72 -24.09
N PRO A 254 24.46 12.60 -24.17
CA PRO A 254 25.70 12.48 -23.37
C PRO A 254 25.51 12.59 -21.85
N ASN A 255 24.38 13.12 -21.40
CA ASN A 255 24.07 13.28 -19.98
C ASN A 255 23.45 12.03 -19.34
N ALA A 256 22.93 11.08 -20.13
CA ALA A 256 22.25 9.89 -19.60
C ALA A 256 23.25 8.78 -19.19
N HIS A 257 24.36 9.17 -18.56
CA HIS A 257 25.44 8.26 -18.19
C HIS A 257 25.04 7.37 -17.01
N ASN A 258 24.45 7.97 -15.97
CA ASN A 258 23.93 7.21 -14.82
C ASN A 258 22.53 6.65 -15.10
N GLY A 259 21.90 7.05 -16.19
CA GLY A 259 20.54 6.67 -16.54
C GLY A 259 19.62 7.88 -16.63
N LEU A 260 18.33 7.63 -16.44
CA LEU A 260 17.30 8.65 -16.52
C LEU A 260 16.08 8.33 -15.66
N LEU A 261 15.33 9.38 -15.33
CA LEU A 261 13.97 9.33 -14.83
C LEU A 261 13.04 9.87 -15.91
N ASN A 262 12.00 9.13 -16.27
CA ASN A 262 10.94 9.60 -17.14
C ASN A 262 9.62 9.66 -16.36
N ILE A 263 9.08 10.86 -16.23
CA ILE A 263 7.80 11.13 -15.59
C ILE A 263 6.74 11.03 -16.67
N ILE A 264 5.88 10.01 -16.58
CA ILE A 264 4.79 9.81 -17.53
C ILE A 264 3.49 10.37 -16.94
N PRO A 265 2.96 11.48 -17.47
CA PRO A 265 1.68 12.03 -17.03
C PRO A 265 0.52 11.25 -17.66
N LYS A 266 -0.61 11.19 -16.96
CA LYS A 266 -1.85 10.59 -17.45
C LYS A 266 -2.36 11.29 -18.70
N HIS A 267 -2.71 10.53 -19.73
CA HIS A 267 -3.34 11.09 -20.92
C HIS A 267 -4.84 11.41 -20.67
N PRO A 268 -5.36 12.59 -21.08
CA PRO A 268 -6.77 12.97 -20.81
C PRO A 268 -7.79 12.06 -21.49
N ASN A 269 -7.45 11.40 -22.62
CA ASN A 269 -8.35 10.43 -23.28
C ASN A 269 -8.48 9.12 -22.51
N GLU A 270 -7.41 8.71 -21.83
CA GLU A 270 -7.37 7.40 -21.15
C GLU A 270 -7.83 7.52 -19.70
N LYS A 271 -7.58 8.68 -19.08
CA LYS A 271 -7.88 8.97 -17.67
C LYS A 271 -8.56 10.33 -17.51
N PRO A 272 -9.78 10.52 -18.06
CA PRO A 272 -10.59 11.69 -17.77
C PRO A 272 -11.06 11.67 -16.31
N GLY A 273 -11.46 12.82 -15.78
CA GLY A 273 -12.03 12.94 -14.43
C GLY A 273 -11.44 14.09 -13.61
N LEU A 274 -11.88 14.15 -12.36
CA LEU A 274 -11.46 15.11 -11.35
C LEU A 274 -10.76 14.37 -10.22
N ASP A 275 -9.53 14.76 -9.90
CA ASP A 275 -8.84 14.35 -8.69
C ASP A 275 -8.61 15.60 -7.82
N ILE A 276 -8.98 15.53 -6.54
CA ILE A 276 -8.72 16.57 -5.54
C ILE A 276 -7.93 15.92 -4.41
N SER A 277 -6.88 16.59 -3.96
CA SER A 277 -6.04 16.12 -2.87
C SER A 277 -5.68 17.27 -1.93
N TYR A 278 -5.80 16.98 -0.64
CA TYR A 278 -5.37 17.87 0.43
C TYR A 278 -4.42 17.09 1.33
N THR A 279 -3.26 17.66 1.62
CA THR A 279 -2.25 17.08 2.52
C THR A 279 -1.87 18.12 3.55
N SER A 280 -1.77 17.72 4.81
CA SER A 280 -1.31 18.55 5.90
C SER A 280 -0.32 17.77 6.77
N GLY A 281 0.64 18.46 7.39
CA GLY A 281 1.68 17.82 8.18
C GLY A 281 2.41 18.75 9.14
N SER A 282 3.51 18.25 9.69
CA SER A 282 4.41 19.02 10.57
C SER A 282 4.99 20.25 9.86
N SER A 283 5.52 21.19 10.64
CA SER A 283 6.10 22.45 10.12
C SER A 283 5.11 23.25 9.28
N ASN A 284 3.84 23.27 9.69
CA ASN A 284 2.71 23.89 8.99
C ASN A 284 2.66 23.52 7.49
N PHE A 285 3.07 22.30 7.14
CA PHE A 285 2.99 21.84 5.77
C PHE A 285 1.51 21.72 5.37
N GLN A 286 1.14 22.36 4.27
CA GLN A 286 -0.17 22.21 3.64
C GLN A 286 -0.01 22.17 2.13
N SER A 287 -0.70 21.24 1.46
CA SER A 287 -0.68 21.12 0.01
C SER A 287 -2.09 20.84 -0.52
N GLN A 288 -2.54 21.65 -1.45
CA GLN A 288 -3.82 21.55 -2.15
C GLN A 288 -3.53 21.28 -3.62
N ARG A 289 -4.02 20.16 -4.14
CA ARG A 289 -3.79 19.74 -5.51
C ARG A 289 -5.10 19.38 -6.18
N LEU A 290 -5.27 19.86 -7.42
CA LEU A 290 -6.43 19.61 -8.24
C LEU A 290 -5.98 19.22 -9.64
N ARG A 291 -6.53 18.10 -10.12
CA ARG A 291 -6.43 17.68 -11.51
C ARG A 291 -7.82 17.61 -12.10
N TYR A 292 -8.03 18.24 -13.25
CA TYR A 292 -9.24 18.06 -14.04
C TYR A 292 -8.88 17.72 -15.48
N ALA A 293 -9.37 16.58 -15.97
CA ALA A 293 -9.17 16.13 -17.34
C ALA A 293 -10.51 15.83 -18.01
N LYS A 294 -10.67 16.25 -19.26
CA LYS A 294 -11.83 15.95 -20.08
C LYS A 294 -11.39 15.38 -21.42
N ALA A 295 -11.90 14.20 -21.72
CA ALA A 295 -11.80 13.59 -23.04
C ALA A 295 -12.91 14.15 -23.94
N GLY A 296 -12.58 14.42 -25.20
CA GLY A 296 -13.54 14.68 -26.26
C GLY A 296 -13.13 13.93 -27.53
N ASP A 297 -14.04 13.86 -28.50
CA ASP A 297 -13.84 13.06 -29.72
C ASP A 297 -12.72 13.62 -30.62
N ILE A 298 -12.59 14.95 -30.66
CA ILE A 298 -11.63 15.66 -31.51
C ILE A 298 -10.60 16.43 -30.66
N PHE A 299 -11.01 16.90 -29.48
CA PHE A 299 -10.18 17.71 -28.61
C PHE A 299 -10.34 17.27 -27.16
N SER A 300 -9.21 17.13 -26.48
CA SER A 300 -9.13 16.74 -25.08
C SER A 300 -8.15 17.64 -24.35
N TYR A 301 -8.47 17.96 -23.10
CA TYR A 301 -7.67 18.88 -22.29
C TYR A 301 -7.57 18.40 -20.86
N LYS A 302 -6.56 18.95 -20.18
CA LYS A 302 -6.27 18.69 -18.78
C LYS A 302 -5.69 19.93 -18.13
N ILE A 303 -6.08 20.16 -16.88
CA ILE A 303 -5.65 21.27 -16.03
C ILE A 303 -5.16 20.66 -14.72
N ASN A 304 -3.97 21.09 -14.29
CA ASN A 304 -3.38 20.74 -13.00
C ASN A 304 -3.14 22.04 -12.22
N VAL A 305 -3.49 22.04 -10.94
CA VAL A 305 -3.25 23.15 -10.01
C VAL A 305 -2.65 22.59 -8.74
N GLU A 306 -1.57 23.19 -8.26
CA GLU A 306 -0.99 22.89 -6.96
C GLU A 306 -0.67 24.19 -6.22
N ASN A 307 -1.05 24.23 -4.94
CA ASN A 307 -0.57 25.21 -3.98
C ASN A 307 -0.02 24.46 -2.77
N SER A 308 1.26 24.68 -2.47
CA SER A 308 1.96 24.02 -1.37
C SER A 308 2.71 25.05 -0.53
N GLN A 309 2.45 25.03 0.78
CA GLN A 309 3.04 25.91 1.77
C GLN A 309 3.81 25.10 2.81
N TYR A 310 4.98 25.61 3.21
CA TYR A 310 5.85 25.02 4.22
C TYR A 310 6.38 26.12 5.14
N LYS A 311 6.51 25.83 6.43
CA LYS A 311 7.31 26.65 7.34
C LYS A 311 8.74 26.13 7.31
N GLU A 312 9.67 26.98 6.87
CA GLU A 312 11.07 26.58 6.70
C GLU A 312 11.87 26.65 8.00
N TRP A 313 11.73 27.72 8.78
CA TRP A 313 12.40 27.90 10.07
C TRP A 313 11.58 28.79 11.00
N ASP A 314 11.84 28.66 12.31
CA ASP A 314 11.19 29.43 13.39
C ASP A 314 12.08 30.56 13.94
N TYR A 315 13.38 30.54 13.64
CA TYR A 315 14.36 31.49 14.17
C TYR A 315 14.81 32.47 13.10
N ASP A 316 14.66 33.78 13.35
CA ASP A 316 15.32 34.81 12.55
C ASP A 316 16.78 34.42 12.32
N ARG A 317 17.26 34.55 11.07
CA ARG A 317 18.66 34.27 10.74
C ARG A 317 19.53 35.09 11.69
N MET A 318 20.04 34.46 12.74
CA MET A 318 21.13 35.04 13.51
C MET A 318 22.33 35.00 12.58
N TYR A 319 22.60 36.12 11.91
CA TYR A 319 23.90 36.33 11.29
C TYR A 319 24.96 35.99 12.33
N SER A 320 26.02 35.32 11.87
CA SER A 320 27.13 35.02 12.76
C SER A 320 27.62 36.37 13.31
N PRO A 321 28.00 36.49 14.59
CA PRO A 321 28.63 37.71 15.10
C PRO A 321 29.90 38.11 14.34
N LYS A 322 30.34 37.30 13.37
CA LYS A 322 31.50 37.48 12.49
C LYS A 322 31.15 37.90 11.06
N ASP A 323 29.88 38.15 10.73
CA ASP A 323 29.54 38.79 9.47
C ASP A 323 29.98 40.25 9.59
N THR A 324 31.23 40.49 9.22
CA THR A 324 31.77 41.81 9.05
C THR A 324 31.25 42.39 7.74
N ASP A 325 31.02 43.70 7.71
CA ASP A 325 30.88 44.40 6.43
C ASP A 325 32.19 44.27 5.61
N ASN A 326 32.17 44.71 4.35
CA ASN A 326 33.38 44.75 3.51
C ASN A 326 34.52 45.62 4.11
N ASP A 327 34.24 46.36 5.19
CA ASP A 327 35.17 47.20 5.94
C ASP A 327 35.61 46.56 7.28
N ASN A 328 35.32 45.28 7.47
CA ASN A 328 35.72 44.48 8.63
C ASN A 328 35.12 44.92 9.99
N ARG A 329 33.99 45.61 9.98
CA ARG A 329 33.28 46.05 11.20
C ARG A 329 32.24 45.02 11.61
N PHE A 330 32.25 44.64 12.88
CA PHE A 330 31.27 43.70 13.45
C PHE A 330 29.89 44.37 13.54
N LEU A 331 28.91 43.82 12.82
CA LEU A 331 27.51 44.23 12.95
C LEU A 331 26.89 43.46 14.13
N LEU A 332 26.98 44.04 15.33
CA LEU A 332 26.23 43.57 16.50
C LEU A 332 24.80 44.11 16.46
N GLN A 333 24.01 43.76 15.45
CA GLN A 333 22.56 43.96 15.48
C GLN A 333 21.93 43.22 14.30
N GLY A 334 21.30 42.08 14.60
CA GLY A 334 20.27 41.52 13.73
C GLY A 334 19.03 42.38 13.88
N GLU A 335 18.81 43.31 12.96
CA GLU A 335 17.52 43.95 12.78
C GLU A 335 16.58 42.96 12.06
N PRO A 336 15.35 42.75 12.55
CA PRO A 336 14.33 41.99 11.84
C PRO A 336 13.84 42.76 10.61
N PHE A 337 13.56 42.05 9.51
CA PHE A 337 13.02 42.63 8.27
C PHE A 337 11.52 42.88 8.34
#